data_AF-A5N8B1-F1
#
_entry.id   AF-A5N8B1-F1
#
_cell.length_a   1.000
_cell.length_b   1.000
_cell.length_c   1.000
_cell.angle_alpha   90.00
_cell.angle_beta   90.00
_cell.angle_gamma   90.00
#
_symmetry.space_group_name_H-M   'P 1'
#
loop_
_entity.id
_entity.type
_entity.pdbx_description
1 polymer ?
#
loop_
_entity_poly.entity_id
_entity_poly.type
_entity_poly.pdbx_seq_one_letter_code
_entity_poly.pdbx_strand_id
1 'polypeptide(L)'
;MLSRVNKNITNGKVITMVKIDDKALNYVQSKNLCFMVFIKNTSIDCDCGNIHNDVKTVKIKASFETDIVDKELYDIYKYNNVKVFVLKELKIVGDINIYQKAKIPFMKPIFGI
;
A
#
# COMPACT_ATOMS: atom_id res chain seq x y z
N MET A 1 2.15 27.65 -11.52
CA MET A 1 1.13 26.58 -11.52
C MET A 1 1.32 25.80 -12.81
N LEU A 2 1.91 24.60 -12.78
CA LEU A 2 2.01 23.61 -13.87
C LEU A 2 2.98 22.51 -13.42
N SER A 3 2.48 21.44 -12.81
CA SER A 3 3.24 20.19 -12.64
C SER A 3 2.66 19.13 -13.55
N ARG A 4 3.15 19.10 -14.80
CA ARG A 4 3.03 17.95 -15.69
C ARG A 4 4.27 17.08 -15.53
N VAL A 5 4.15 15.91 -14.92
CA VAL A 5 4.94 14.73 -15.33
C VAL A 5 4.06 13.50 -15.17
N ASN A 6 3.23 13.23 -16.18
CA ASN A 6 2.71 11.90 -16.44
C ASN A 6 3.54 11.40 -17.64
N LYS A 7 4.61 10.64 -17.39
CA LYS A 7 5.51 10.15 -18.45
C LYS A 7 5.11 8.74 -18.87
N ASN A 8 4.62 8.66 -20.10
CA ASN A 8 4.33 7.47 -20.88
C ASN A 8 5.62 6.73 -21.32
N ILE A 9 5.56 5.40 -21.22
CA ILE A 9 6.23 4.32 -21.98
C ILE A 9 7.76 4.37 -22.14
N THR A 10 8.46 3.41 -21.51
CA THR A 10 9.81 2.97 -21.90
C THR A 10 9.97 1.44 -21.77
N ASN A 11 10.28 0.78 -22.90
CA ASN A 11 10.96 -0.52 -23.02
C ASN A 11 10.38 -1.74 -22.26
N GLY A 12 9.22 -2.26 -22.67
CA GLY A 12 8.75 -3.61 -22.29
C GLY A 12 8.54 -3.84 -20.78
N LYS A 13 8.67 -2.79 -19.98
CA LYS A 13 8.52 -2.79 -18.53
C LYS A 13 7.12 -2.29 -18.23
N VAL A 14 6.32 -3.11 -17.55
CA VAL A 14 4.98 -2.73 -17.09
C VAL A 14 5.13 -1.48 -16.22
N ILE A 15 4.47 -0.39 -16.60
CA ILE A 15 4.45 0.85 -15.81
C ILE A 15 3.40 0.67 -14.72
N THR A 16 3.86 0.54 -13.49
CA THR A 16 2.99 0.55 -12.32
C THR A 16 2.56 1.99 -12.04
N MET A 17 1.32 2.35 -12.37
CA MET A 17 0.75 3.64 -12.00
C MET A 17 0.20 3.59 -10.58
N VAL A 18 0.53 4.57 -9.73
CA VAL A 18 -0.08 4.72 -8.41
C VAL A 18 -1.20 5.74 -8.49
N LYS A 19 -2.37 5.38 -7.98
CA LYS A 19 -3.51 6.28 -7.77
C LYS A 19 -3.94 6.19 -6.31
N ILE A 20 -4.22 7.34 -5.70
CA ILE A 20 -4.67 7.43 -4.31
C ILE A 20 -5.96 8.25 -4.33
N ASP A 21 -7.02 7.72 -3.73
CA ASP A 21 -8.28 8.46 -3.58
C ASP A 21 -8.09 9.72 -2.72
N ASP A 22 -8.95 10.73 -2.90
CA ASP A 22 -8.78 12.02 -2.23
C ASP A 22 -8.88 11.91 -0.70
N LYS A 23 -9.72 10.99 -0.18
CA LYS A 23 -9.90 10.83 1.27
C LYS A 23 -8.65 10.27 1.93
N ALA A 24 -8.07 9.23 1.33
CA ALA A 24 -6.83 8.61 1.77
C ALA A 24 -5.66 9.57 1.59
N LEU A 25 -5.60 10.28 0.46
CA LEU A 25 -4.57 11.28 0.18
C LEU A 25 -4.59 12.41 1.22
N ASN A 26 -5.76 13.01 1.46
CA ASN A 26 -5.92 14.09 2.44
C ASN A 26 -5.52 13.63 3.85
N TYR A 27 -5.89 12.41 4.25
CA TYR A 27 -5.55 11.87 5.56
C TYR A 27 -4.03 11.74 5.77
N VAL A 28 -3.31 11.19 4.79
CA VAL A 28 -1.86 11.00 4.94
C VAL A 28 -1.11 12.31 4.82
N GLN A 29 -1.52 13.22 3.93
CA GLN A 29 -0.89 14.52 3.79
C GLN A 29 -1.07 15.38 5.04
N SER A 30 -2.28 15.44 5.62
CA SER A 30 -2.55 16.25 6.81
C SER A 30 -1.78 15.79 8.05
N LYS A 31 -1.23 14.58 8.02
CA LYS A 31 -0.49 13.95 9.12
C LYS A 31 0.97 13.68 8.79
N ASN A 32 1.44 14.09 7.61
CA ASN A 32 2.78 13.80 7.11
C ASN A 32 3.15 12.31 7.15
N LEU A 33 2.21 11.45 6.73
CA LEU A 33 2.35 10.00 6.69
C LEU A 33 2.67 9.50 5.27
N CYS A 34 3.08 8.24 5.19
CA CYS A 34 3.27 7.50 3.95
C CYS A 34 2.45 6.19 3.99
N PHE A 35 2.27 5.56 2.82
CA PHE A 35 1.63 4.24 2.73
C PHE A 35 2.69 3.15 2.68
N MET A 36 2.42 2.05 3.39
CA MET A 36 3.25 0.85 3.39
C MET A 36 2.36 -0.35 3.06
N VAL A 37 2.73 -1.06 2.00
CA VAL A 37 2.10 -2.29 1.50
C VAL A 37 3.01 -3.46 1.83
N PHE A 38 2.49 -4.44 2.57
CA PHE A 38 3.25 -5.55 3.12
C PHE A 38 2.43 -6.83 3.12
N ILE A 39 3.10 -7.97 3.31
CA ILE A 39 2.45 -9.27 3.47
C ILE A 39 2.27 -9.54 4.96
N LYS A 40 1.05 -9.91 5.35
CA LYS A 40 0.78 -10.50 6.66
C LYS A 40 0.53 -12.00 6.46
N ASN A 41 1.38 -12.84 7.06
CA ASN A 41 1.13 -14.27 7.17
C ASN A 41 0.18 -14.50 8.37
N THR A 42 -0.81 -15.35 8.20
CA THR A 42 -1.75 -15.73 9.25
C THR A 42 -1.92 -17.24 9.20
N SER A 43 -1.53 -17.93 10.29
CA SER A 43 -1.85 -19.35 10.48
C SER A 43 -3.33 -19.47 10.83
N ILE A 44 -4.01 -20.39 10.18
CA ILE A 44 -5.39 -20.75 10.45
C ILE A 44 -5.38 -22.23 10.84
N ASP A 45 -5.70 -22.47 12.10
CA ASP A 45 -5.72 -23.81 12.68
C ASP A 45 -7.16 -24.14 13.07
N CYS A 46 -7.73 -25.19 12.49
CA CYS A 46 -9.03 -25.72 12.93
C CYS A 46 -8.88 -27.14 13.47
N ASP A 47 -9.16 -27.29 14.75
CA ASP A 47 -9.22 -28.58 15.45
C ASP A 47 -10.35 -29.46 14.90
N CYS A 48 -11.37 -28.83 14.32
CA CYS A 48 -12.54 -29.48 13.73
C CYS A 48 -12.21 -30.44 12.56
N GLY A 49 -11.05 -30.30 11.93
CA GLY A 49 -10.60 -31.14 10.82
C GLY A 49 -9.09 -31.40 10.79
N ASN A 50 -8.36 -31.07 11.86
CA ASN A 50 -6.90 -31.09 11.93
C ASN A 50 -6.23 -30.38 10.74
N ILE A 51 -6.78 -29.21 10.36
CA ILE A 51 -6.28 -28.41 9.25
C ILE A 51 -5.39 -27.31 9.82
N HIS A 52 -4.14 -27.26 9.36
CA HIS A 52 -3.21 -26.14 9.53
C HIS A 52 -2.96 -25.52 8.16
N ASN A 53 -3.21 -24.22 8.02
CA ASN A 53 -2.96 -23.49 6.78
C ASN A 53 -2.35 -22.13 7.04
N ASP A 54 -1.29 -21.81 6.29
CA ASP A 54 -0.69 -20.48 6.27
C ASP A 54 -1.26 -19.64 5.12
N VAL A 55 -1.94 -18.54 5.47
CA VAL A 55 -2.49 -17.61 4.49
C VAL A 55 -1.64 -16.35 4.43
N LYS A 56 -1.08 -16.06 3.24
CA LYS A 56 -0.43 -14.77 2.94
C LYS A 56 -1.48 -13.75 2.50
N THR A 57 -1.65 -12.67 3.25
CA THR A 57 -2.60 -11.60 2.91
C THR A 57 -1.85 -10.29 2.64
N VAL A 58 -2.15 -9.62 1.53
CA VAL A 58 -1.64 -8.28 1.25
C VAL A 58 -2.36 -7.27 2.13
N LYS A 59 -1.60 -6.45 2.87
CA LYS A 59 -2.14 -5.39 3.72
C LYS A 59 -1.48 -4.06 3.40
N ILE A 60 -2.22 -2.99 3.64
CA ILE A 60 -1.75 -1.62 3.54
C ILE A 60 -1.99 -0.91 4.87
N LYS A 61 -1.04 -0.08 5.28
CA LYS A 61 -1.18 0.82 6.43
C LYS A 61 -0.59 2.20 6.12
N ALA A 62 -1.10 3.22 6.79
CA ALA A 62 -0.46 4.53 6.84
C ALA A 62 0.47 4.61 8.06
N SER A 63 1.70 5.04 7.90
CA SER A 63 2.70 5.11 8.96
C SER A 63 3.68 6.26 8.73
N PHE A 64 4.43 6.67 9.75
CA PHE A 64 5.51 7.62 9.53
C PHE A 64 6.63 6.94 8.74
N GLU A 65 7.33 7.70 7.90
CA GLU A 65 8.43 7.16 7.12
C GLU A 65 9.58 6.64 8.02
N THR A 66 9.69 7.16 9.25
CA THR A 66 10.64 6.70 10.28
C THR A 66 10.31 5.31 10.82
N ASP A 67 9.05 4.89 10.74
CA ASP A 67 8.59 3.59 11.25
C ASP A 67 8.85 2.46 10.25
N ILE A 68 9.29 2.79 9.03
CA ILE A 68 9.61 1.82 7.99
C ILE A 68 11.07 1.43 8.11
N VAL A 69 11.29 0.30 8.78
CA VAL A 69 12.59 -0.38 8.89
C VAL A 69 12.91 -1.07 7.55
N ASP A 70 14.20 -1.17 7.21
CA ASP A 70 14.69 -1.88 6.02
C ASP A 70 14.05 -1.42 4.70
N LYS A 71 14.11 -0.11 4.44
CA LYS A 71 13.55 0.52 3.23
C LYS A 71 14.02 -0.14 1.92
N GLU A 72 15.18 -0.81 1.93
CA GLU A 72 15.73 -1.56 0.79
C GLU A 72 14.85 -2.72 0.34
N LEU A 73 13.99 -3.25 1.21
CA LEU A 73 13.02 -4.31 0.90
C LEU A 73 11.82 -3.81 0.10
N TYR A 74 11.69 -2.50 -0.08
CA TYR A 74 10.53 -1.86 -0.69
C TYR A 74 10.88 -1.19 -2.00
N ASP A 75 9.98 -1.32 -2.98
CA ASP A 75 9.89 -0.39 -4.09
C ASP A 75 9.15 0.86 -3.63
N ILE A 76 9.70 2.03 -3.95
CA ILE A 76 9.17 3.31 -3.50
C ILE A 76 8.55 4.03 -4.68
N TYR A 77 7.25 4.26 -4.59
CA TYR A 77 6.47 5.04 -5.55
C TYR A 77 6.11 6.39 -4.94
N LYS A 78 5.88 7.39 -5.78
CA LYS A 78 5.50 8.75 -5.36
C LYS A 78 4.25 9.22 -6.08
N TYR A 79 3.28 9.70 -5.32
CA TYR A 79 2.04 10.30 -5.84
C TYR A 79 1.69 11.55 -5.04
N ASN A 80 1.55 12.72 -5.68
CA ASN A 80 1.23 13.99 -5.02
C ASN A 80 2.04 14.25 -3.73
N ASN A 81 3.36 14.05 -3.80
CA ASN A 81 4.31 14.17 -2.67
C ASN A 81 4.14 13.16 -1.51
N VAL A 82 3.26 12.18 -1.63
CA VAL A 82 3.14 11.05 -0.73
C VAL A 82 3.96 9.87 -1.26
N LYS A 83 4.73 9.22 -0.38
CA LYS A 83 5.47 7.99 -0.70
C LYS A 83 4.59 6.76 -0.44
N VAL A 84 4.69 5.79 -1.33
CA VAL A 84 4.08 4.46 -1.19
C VAL A 84 5.20 3.42 -1.26
N PHE A 85 5.41 2.74 -0.15
CA PHE A 85 6.40 1.67 0.00
C PHE A 85 5.71 0.34 -0.26
N VAL A 86 6.16 -0.40 -1.26
CA VAL A 86 5.59 -1.70 -1.64
C VAL A 86 6.65 -2.77 -1.50
N LEU A 87 6.36 -3.80 -0.71
CA LEU A 87 7.31 -4.89 -0.51
C LEU A 87 7.66 -5.56 -1.85
N LYS A 88 8.96 -5.65 -2.17
CA LYS A 88 9.44 -6.21 -3.45
C LYS A 88 8.97 -7.64 -3.71
N GLU A 89 8.77 -8.44 -2.67
CA GLU A 89 8.25 -9.81 -2.76
C GLU A 89 6.85 -9.88 -3.40
N LEU A 90 6.04 -8.82 -3.29
CA LEU A 90 4.68 -8.80 -3.83
C LEU A 90 4.64 -8.86 -5.37
N LYS A 91 5.72 -8.49 -6.06
CA LYS A 91 5.84 -8.49 -7.52
C LYS A 91 4.58 -7.93 -8.20
N ILE A 92 4.10 -6.76 -7.77
CA ILE A 92 2.87 -6.17 -8.29
C ILE A 92 3.02 -5.92 -9.80
N VAL A 93 2.08 -6.47 -10.57
CA VAL A 93 1.94 -6.24 -12.02
C VAL A 93 0.66 -5.44 -12.25
N GLY A 94 0.78 -4.21 -12.77
CA GLY A 94 -0.36 -3.33 -13.06
C GLY A 94 -0.45 -2.10 -12.15
N ASP A 95 -1.62 -1.46 -12.13
CA ASP A 95 -1.85 -0.22 -11.36
C ASP A 95 -2.07 -0.51 -9.87
N ILE A 96 -1.55 0.37 -9.02
CA ILE A 96 -1.77 0.39 -7.57
C ILE A 96 -2.85 1.43 -7.26
N ASN A 97 -3.98 1.00 -6.72
CA ASN A 97 -5.10 1.89 -6.38
C ASN A 97 -5.34 1.89 -4.87
N ILE A 98 -4.94 2.96 -4.19
CA ILE A 98 -5.10 3.09 -2.74
C ILE A 98 -6.38 3.85 -2.44
N TYR A 99 -7.23 3.28 -1.59
CA TYR A 99 -8.50 3.88 -1.20
C TYR A 99 -8.77 3.75 0.30
N GLN A 100 -9.58 4.66 0.85
CA GLN A 100 -10.06 4.55 2.21
C GLN A 100 -11.30 3.64 2.25
N LYS A 101 -11.24 2.54 3.01
CA LYS A 101 -12.38 1.66 3.24
C LYS A 101 -13.45 2.36 4.09
N ALA A 102 -14.69 1.90 3.94
CA ALA A 102 -15.76 2.29 4.84
C ALA A 102 -15.34 1.98 6.29
N LYS A 103 -15.48 2.97 7.17
CA LYS A 103 -15.10 2.86 8.58
C LYS A 103 -16.33 2.98 9.47
N ILE A 104 -16.29 2.31 10.60
CA ILE A 104 -17.19 2.57 11.72
C ILE A 104 -16.81 3.94 12.32
N PRO A 105 -17.76 4.77 12.76
CA PRO A 105 -17.47 5.99 13.50
C PRO A 105 -16.47 5.73 14.66
N PHE A 106 -15.61 6.70 14.94
CA PHE A 106 -14.57 6.65 16.00
C PHE A 106 -13.40 5.66 15.79
N MET A 107 -13.41 4.81 14.76
CA MET A 107 -12.24 4.00 14.41
C MET A 107 -11.23 4.77 13.54
N LYS A 108 -9.95 4.41 13.68
CA LYS A 108 -8.91 4.86 12.75
C LYS A 108 -9.26 4.42 11.32
N PRO A 109 -8.97 5.23 10.29
CA PRO A 109 -9.21 4.83 8.91
C PRO A 109 -8.51 3.52 8.56
N ILE A 110 -9.20 2.71 7.77
CA ILE A 110 -8.67 1.48 7.20
C ILE A 110 -8.50 1.73 5.70
N PHE A 111 -7.42 1.23 5.12
CA PHE A 111 -7.11 1.43 3.71
C PHE A 111 -7.20 0.11 2.94
N GLY A 112 -7.47 0.22 1.65
CA GLY A 112 -7.39 -0.85 0.67
C GLY A 112 -6.37 -0.53 -0.40
N ILE A 113 -5.92 -1.59 -1.08
CA ILE A 113 -5.09 -1.59 -2.28
C ILE A 113 -5.69 -2.56 -3.28
#